data_AF-A0A7X9B813-F1
#
_entry.id   AF-A0A7X9B813-F1
#
_cell.length_a   1.000
_cell.length_b   1.000
_cell.length_c   1.000
_cell.angle_alpha   90.00
_cell.angle_beta   90.00
_cell.angle_gamma   90.00
#
_symmetry.space_group_name_H-M   'P 1'
#
loop_
_entity.id
_entity.type
_entity.pdbx_description
1 polymer ?
#
loop_
_entity_poly.entity_id
_entity_poly.type
_entity_poly.pdbx_seq_one_letter_code
_entity_poly.pdbx_strand_id
1 'polypeptide(L)' 'MFNLLFNPVFLSIAIVVFMVLLVVFWINRQRLSRKYKAIFILILAMLMIYFIFIMWAIVGFGNGHPSGEPTPIIKP' A
#
# COMPACT_ATOMS: atom_id res chain seq x y z
N MET A 1 -17.76 -3.64 1.94
CA MET A 1 -17.14 -2.68 1.00
C MET A 1 -15.66 -2.43 1.31
N PHE A 2 -15.24 -2.26 2.57
CA PHE A 2 -13.81 -2.12 2.94
C PHE A 2 -12.95 -3.39 2.80
N ASN A 3 -13.57 -4.57 2.69
CA ASN A 3 -12.85 -5.85 2.65
C ASN A 3 -11.89 -5.97 1.47
N LEU A 4 -12.15 -5.32 0.32
CA LEU A 4 -11.29 -5.47 -0.86
C LEU A 4 -10.01 -4.65 -0.73
N LEU A 5 -10.10 -3.47 -0.10
CA LEU A 5 -9.01 -2.50 0.03
C LEU A 5 -7.93 -2.98 1.01
N PHE A 6 -8.37 -3.62 2.10
CA PHE A 6 -7.52 -4.21 3.14
C PHE A 6 -7.36 -5.73 2.99
N ASN A 7 -7.81 -6.32 1.88
CA ASN A 7 -7.63 -7.76 1.68
C ASN A 7 -6.13 -8.05 1.54
N PRO A 8 -5.53 -8.91 2.40
CA PRO A 8 -4.11 -9.20 2.34
C PRO A 8 -3.67 -9.83 1.00
N VAL A 9 -4.55 -10.61 0.37
CA VAL A 9 -4.30 -11.20 -0.96
C VAL A 9 -4.26 -10.12 -2.03
N PHE A 10 -5.23 -9.20 -2.02
CA PHE A 10 -5.27 -8.09 -2.99
C PHE A 10 -4.08 -7.15 -2.80
N LEU A 11 -3.71 -6.86 -1.55
CA LEU A 11 -2.57 -6.03 -1.19
C LEU A 11 -1.26 -6.65 -1.68
N SER A 12 -1.09 -7.97 -1.52
CA SER A 12 0.06 -8.71 -2.03
C SER A 12 0.17 -8.63 -3.55
N ILE A 13 -0.95 -8.84 -4.26
CA ILE A 13 -0.99 -8.73 -5.73
C ILE A 13 -0.66 -7.29 -6.16
N ALA A 14 -1.21 -6.28 -5.48
CA ALA A 14 -0.96 -4.87 -5.77
C ALA A 14 0.53 -4.50 -5.63
N ILE A 15 1.22 -5.02 -4.60
CA ILE A 15 2.67 -4.84 -4.41
C ILE A 15 3.46 -5.42 -5.59
N VAL A 16 3.13 -6.64 -6.00
CA VAL A 16 3.82 -7.30 -7.12
C VAL A 16 3.61 -6.51 -8.41
N VAL A 17 2.37 -6.10 -8.69
CA VAL A 17 2.04 -5.28 -9.88
C VAL A 17 2.79 -3.95 -9.84
N PHE A 18 2.89 -3.31 -8.67
CA PHE A 18 3.65 -2.07 -8.50
C PHE A 18 5.14 -2.27 -8.81
N MET A 19 5.76 -3.33 -8.29
CA MET A 19 7.16 -3.64 -8.58
C MET A 19 7.40 -3.87 -10.07
N VAL A 20 6.52 -4.63 -10.74
CA VAL A 20 6.63 -4.89 -12.18
C VAL A 20 6.51 -3.58 -12.96
N LEU A 21 5.55 -2.71 -12.61
CA LEU A 21 5.39 -1.40 -13.21
C LEU A 21 6.66 -0.55 -13.03
N LEU A 22 7.26 -0.51 -11.84
CA LEU A 22 8.52 0.22 -11.61
C LEU A 22 9.67 -0.30 -12.49
N VAL A 23 9.83 -1.61 -12.60
CA VAL A 23 10.87 -2.22 -13.44
C VAL A 23 10.64 -1.90 -14.92
N VAL A 24 9.42 -2.04 -15.41
CA VAL A 24 9.06 -1.70 -16.79
C VAL A 24 9.31 -0.22 -17.07
N PHE A 25 8.96 0.66 -16.13
CA PHE A 25 9.22 2.08 -16.24
C PHE A 25 10.72 2.39 -16.31
N TRP A 26 11.52 1.73 -15.46
CA TRP A 26 12.96 1.92 -15.42
C TRP A 26 13.63 1.51 -16.74
N ILE A 27 13.24 0.35 -17.27
CA ILE A 27 13.78 -0.20 -18.53
C ILE A 27 13.33 0.63 -19.74
N ASN A 28 12.03 0.95 -19.83
CA ASN A 28 11.46 1.65 -21.00
C ASN A 28 11.41 3.18 -20.84
N ARG A 29 12.12 3.76 -19.87
CA ARG A 29 12.06 5.21 -19.56
C ARG A 29 12.40 6.10 -20.76
N GLN A 30 13.19 5.61 -21.72
CA GLN A 30 13.61 6.35 -22.92
C GLN A 30 12.79 6.00 -24.17
N ARG A 31 12.06 4.88 -24.19
CA ARG A 31 11.27 4.41 -25.35
C ARG A 31 9.77 4.74 -25.26
N LEU A 32 9.27 5.07 -24.07
CA LEU A 32 7.88 5.45 -23.88
C LEU A 32 7.59 6.83 -24.48
N SER A 33 6.69 6.86 -25.47
CA SER A 33 6.18 8.11 -26.05
C SER A 33 5.51 8.97 -24.96
N ARG A 34 5.66 10.31 -25.06
CA ARG A 34 5.28 11.29 -24.01
C ARG A 34 3.87 11.08 -23.45
N LYS A 35 2.91 10.70 -24.30
CA LYS A 35 1.51 10.43 -23.91
C LYS A 35 1.38 9.24 -22.96
N TYR A 36 2.00 8.11 -23.31
CA TYR A 36 2.00 6.90 -22.48
C TYR A 36 2.80 7.11 -21.19
N LYS A 37 3.86 7.91 -21.24
CA LYS A 37 4.66 8.26 -20.07
C LYS A 37 3.84 9.03 -19.02
N ALA A 38 3.00 9.96 -19.47
CA ALA A 38 2.12 10.72 -18.58
C ALA A 38 1.05 9.84 -17.90
N ILE A 39 0.37 8.99 -18.69
CA ILE A 39 -0.60 8.02 -18.16
C ILE A 39 0.07 7.08 -17.15
N PHE A 40 1.25 6.58 -17.48
CA PHE A 40 2.02 5.70 -16.62
C PHE A 40 2.38 6.37 -15.28
N ILE A 41 2.88 7.60 -15.32
CA ILE A 41 3.19 8.38 -14.12
C ILE A 41 1.93 8.61 -13.27
N LEU A 42 0.79 8.87 -13.91
CA LEU A 42 -0.48 9.07 -13.21
C LEU A 42 -0.95 7.79 -12.51
N ILE A 43 -0.87 6.63 -13.18
CA ILE A 43 -1.16 5.32 -12.57
C ILE A 43 -0.21 5.07 -11.39
N LEU A 44 1.08 5.35 -11.57
CA LEU A 44 2.09 5.13 -10.53
C LEU A 44 1.85 6.03 -9.31
N ALA A 45 1.49 7.30 -9.53
CA ALA A 45 1.13 8.24 -8.47
C ALA A 45 -0.12 7.79 -7.71
N MET A 46 -1.15 7.30 -8.41
CA MET A 46 -2.35 6.76 -7.79
C MET A 46 -2.05 5.53 -6.91
N LEU A 47 -1.20 4.62 -7.39
CA LEU A 47 -0.73 3.49 -6.58
C LEU A 47 0.07 3.96 -5.35
N MET A 48 0.91 4.97 -5.50
CA MET A 48 1.71 5.51 -4.40
C MET A 48 0.81 6.09 -3.29
N ILE A 49 -0.22 6.84 -3.67
CA ILE A 49 -1.23 7.38 -2.73
C ILE A 49 -1.96 6.23 -2.01
N TYR A 50 -2.33 5.18 -2.74
CA TYR A 50 -2.94 3.98 -2.16
C TYR A 50 -2.03 3.33 -1.09
N PHE A 51 -0.73 3.17 -1.37
CA PHE A 51 0.23 2.62 -0.41
C PHE A 51 0.41 3.51 0.82
N ILE A 52 0.52 4.83 0.63
CA ILE A 52 0.64 5.79 1.74
C ILE A 52 -0.61 5.72 2.63
N PHE A 53 -1.79 5.67 2.03
CA PHE A 53 -3.05 5.54 2.76
C PHE A 53 -3.11 4.25 3.57
N ILE A 54 -2.72 3.12 2.98
CA ILE A 54 -2.68 1.84 3.70
C ILE A 54 -1.67 1.86 4.84
N MET A 55 -0.45 2.36 4.61
CA MET A 55 0.57 2.47 5.67
C MET A 55 0.07 3.34 6.82
N TRP A 56 -0.53 4.49 6.50
CA TRP A 56 -1.12 5.38 7.50
C TRP A 56 -2.24 4.67 8.29
N ALA A 57 -3.11 3.92 7.61
CA ALA A 57 -4.18 3.17 8.26
C ALA A 57 -3.63 2.04 9.15
N ILE A 58 -2.60 1.31 8.72
CA ILE A 58 -1.95 0.26 9.51
C ILE A 58 -1.29 0.86 10.75
N VAL A 59 -0.56 1.97 10.63
CA VAL A 59 0.10 2.62 11.78
C VAL A 59 -0.91 3.25 12.73
N GLY A 60 -1.94 3.91 12.19
CA GLY A 60 -2.95 4.62 12.97
C GLY A 60 -3.94 3.70 13.69
N PHE A 61 -4.33 2.60 13.06
CA PHE A 61 -5.36 1.69 13.60
C PHE A 61 -4.82 0.32 14.04
N GLY A 62 -3.62 -0.08 13.59
CA GLY A 62 -3.00 -1.35 14.00
C GLY A 62 -2.60 -1.42 15.47
N ASN A 63 -2.43 -0.26 16.13
CA ASN A 63 -2.16 -0.16 17.58
C ASN A 63 -3.44 -0.07 18.43
N GLY A 64 -4.64 -0.16 17.82
CA GLY A 64 -5.92 0.09 18.50
C GLY A 64 -6.38 -1.01 19.48
N HIS A 65 -5.69 -2.14 19.56
CA HIS A 65 -5.94 -3.18 20.55
C HIS A 65 -4.64 -3.53 21.26
N PRO A 66 -4.45 -3.16 22.54
CA PRO A 66 -3.39 -3.78 23.33
C PRO A 66 -3.63 -5.28 23.30
N SER A 67 -2.64 -6.05 22.84
CA SER A 67 -2.71 -7.52 22.72
C SER A 67 -2.74 -8.24 24.09
N GLY A 68 -2.97 -7.50 25.16
CA GLY A 68 -3.17 -8.03 26.50
C GLY A 68 -4.42 -7.43 27.08
N GLU A 69 -5.33 -8.29 27.55
CA GLU A 69 -6.29 -7.89 28.57
C GLU A 69 -5.51 -7.22 29.72
N PRO A 70 -6.04 -6.16 30.35
CA PRO A 70 -5.38 -5.56 31.49
C PRO A 70 -5.18 -6.65 32.55
N THR A 71 -3.93 -7.08 32.76
CA THR A 71 -3.59 -7.97 33.86
C THR A 71 -3.95 -7.22 35.15
N PRO A 72 -4.88 -7.74 35.97
CA PRO A 72 -5.28 -7.06 37.17
C PRO A 72 -4.07 -6.89 38.07
N ILE A 73 -3.73 -5.64 38.38
CA ILE A 73 -2.75 -5.31 39.41
C ILE A 73 -3.45 -5.58 40.74
N ILE A 74 -3.30 -6.80 41.25
CA ILE A 74 -3.70 -7.12 42.63
C ILE A 74 -2.73 -6.35 43.53
N LYS A 75 -3.17 -5.19 44.00
CA LYS A 75 -2.42 -4.38 44.96
C LYS A 75 -2.60 -5.01 46.35
N PRO A 76 -1.52 -5.35 47.08
CA PRO A 76 -1.59 -5.84 48.45
C PRO A 76 -2.05 -4.75 49.43
#